data_AF-A0A959N9V3-F1
#
_entry.id   AF-A0A959N9V3-F1
#
_cell.length_a   1.000
_cell.length_b   1.000
_cell.length_c   1.000
_cell.angle_alpha   90.00
_cell.angle_beta   90.00
_cell.angle_gamma   90.00
#
_symmetry.space_group_name_H-M   'P 1'
#
loop_
_entity.id
_entity.type
_entity.pdbx_description
1 polymer ?
#
loop_
_entity_poly.entity_id
_entity_poly.type
_entity_poly.pdbx_seq_one_letter_code
_entity_poly.pdbx_strand_id
1 'polypeptide(L)'
;IPSVNVCMNCHKAIQDYTKGPKLYDVDGNEINGTAEIAKLYDFAGFDPKKPNDWNPSMAKPIQWIKIHNLPDHVYFNHSQHVRIGKVQCQTCHGEITAMDEVKQMAPLSMGWCINCHRQTKVDFNYTDSTGNKFYSIYEKFHNDIKNHKMDSVTVKNIGGIECQKCHY
;
A
#
# COMPACT_ATOMS: atom_id res chain seq x y z
N ILE A 1 -0.88 2.11 6.86
CA ILE A 1 -0.13 1.41 7.93
C ILE A 1 -1.05 0.34 8.51
N PRO A 2 -0.62 -0.92 8.62
CA PRO A 2 -1.47 -1.99 9.13
C PRO A 2 -1.87 -1.72 10.59
N SER A 3 -3.04 -2.22 11.00
CA SER A 3 -3.46 -2.15 12.39
C SER A 3 -2.67 -3.15 13.23
N VAL A 4 -2.59 -2.89 14.54
CA VAL A 4 -1.89 -3.76 15.52
C VAL A 4 -2.41 -5.19 15.48
N ASN A 5 -3.70 -5.38 15.19
CA ASN A 5 -4.31 -6.71 15.08
C ASN A 5 -3.69 -7.58 13.97
N VAL A 6 -3.19 -6.96 12.88
CA VAL A 6 -2.49 -7.69 11.82
C VAL A 6 -1.19 -8.30 12.35
N CYS A 7 -0.45 -7.58 13.19
CA CYS A 7 0.78 -8.07 13.82
C CYS A 7 0.50 -9.28 14.73
N MET A 8 -0.61 -9.24 15.46
CA MET A 8 -0.99 -10.29 16.40
C MET A 8 -1.44 -11.60 15.74
N ASN A 9 -1.66 -11.63 14.43
CA ASN A 9 -1.94 -12.90 13.73
C ASN A 9 -0.75 -13.87 13.76
N CYS A 10 0.47 -13.35 13.93
CA CYS A 10 1.68 -14.15 14.07
C CYS A 10 2.29 -14.05 15.48
N HIS A 11 2.31 -12.85 16.07
CA HIS A 11 3.02 -12.58 17.33
C HIS A 11 2.36 -13.13 18.60
N LYS A 12 1.20 -13.79 18.49
CA LYS A 12 0.67 -14.65 19.57
C LYS A 12 1.51 -15.92 19.75
N ALA A 13 1.98 -16.48 18.64
CA ALA A 13 2.78 -17.72 18.60
C ALA A 13 4.28 -17.42 18.56
N ILE A 14 4.68 -16.31 17.93
CA ILE A 14 6.08 -15.89 17.82
C ILE A 14 6.34 -14.79 18.85
N GLN A 15 6.96 -15.19 19.96
CA GLN A 15 7.18 -14.31 21.13
C GLN A 15 8.66 -13.95 21.32
N ASP A 16 9.57 -14.68 20.69
CA ASP A 16 11.01 -14.49 20.81
C ASP A 16 11.67 -14.31 19.45
N TYR A 17 12.78 -13.58 19.45
CA TYR A 17 13.65 -13.37 18.30
C TYR A 17 15.03 -13.95 18.62
N THR A 18 15.22 -15.23 18.34
CA THR A 18 16.44 -15.99 18.71
C THR A 18 17.19 -16.59 17.53
N LYS A 19 16.54 -16.72 16.36
CA LYS A 19 17.09 -17.39 15.16
C LYS A 19 17.42 -16.44 14.00
N GLY A 20 17.16 -15.15 14.14
CA GLY A 20 17.40 -14.15 13.10
C GLY A 20 18.78 -13.50 13.19
N PRO A 21 19.18 -12.72 12.17
CA PRO A 21 20.39 -11.88 12.23
C PRO A 21 20.28 -10.85 13.37
N LYS A 22 21.43 -10.34 13.84
CA LYS A 22 21.41 -9.24 14.82
C LYS A 22 20.73 -8.02 14.23
N LEU A 23 19.91 -7.36 15.05
CA LEU A 23 19.22 -6.13 14.70
C LEU A 23 20.02 -4.94 15.24
N TYR A 24 20.08 -3.85 14.49
CA TYR A 24 20.75 -2.62 14.89
C TYR A 24 19.86 -1.41 14.63
N ASP A 25 19.99 -0.37 15.46
CA ASP A 25 19.37 0.93 15.20
C ASP A 25 20.22 1.78 14.24
N VAL A 26 19.75 3.00 13.94
CA VAL A 26 20.46 3.97 13.08
C VAL A 26 21.84 4.36 13.60
N ASP A 27 22.05 4.29 14.91
CA ASP A 27 23.30 4.65 15.59
C ASP A 27 24.25 3.43 15.69
N GLY A 28 23.79 2.25 15.23
CA GLY A 28 24.55 1.00 15.25
C GLY A 28 24.47 0.25 16.58
N ASN A 29 23.57 0.62 17.49
CA ASN A 29 23.37 -0.11 18.74
C ASN A 29 22.57 -1.39 18.49
N GLU A 30 22.98 -2.49 19.10
CA GLU A 30 22.30 -3.78 18.98
C GLU A 30 20.91 -3.73 19.65
N ILE A 31 19.87 -4.11 18.90
CA ILE A 31 18.48 -4.14 19.34
C ILE A 31 18.10 -5.56 19.78
N ASN A 32 17.50 -5.67 20.96
CA ASN A 32 16.92 -6.93 21.42
C ASN A 32 15.50 -7.12 20.82
N GLY A 33 15.40 -7.89 19.73
CA GLY A 33 14.14 -8.14 19.04
C GLY A 33 13.05 -8.76 19.92
N THR A 34 13.40 -9.62 20.89
CA THR A 34 12.41 -10.19 21.84
C THR A 34 11.83 -9.10 22.73
N ALA A 35 12.67 -8.16 23.20
CA ALA A 35 12.20 -7.02 23.99
C ALA A 35 11.33 -6.07 23.16
N GLU A 36 11.65 -5.86 21.89
CA GLU A 36 10.82 -5.04 20.98
C GLU A 36 9.46 -5.69 20.68
N ILE A 37 9.40 -7.02 20.49
CA ILE A 37 8.14 -7.75 20.35
C ILE A 37 7.27 -7.57 21.61
N ALA A 38 7.87 -7.58 22.81
CA ALA A 38 7.12 -7.38 24.04
C ALA A 38 6.40 -6.00 24.08
N LYS A 39 7.01 -4.94 23.52
CA LYS A 39 6.36 -3.61 23.43
C LYS A 39 5.08 -3.66 22.59
N LEU A 40 5.00 -4.51 21.57
CA LEU A 40 3.79 -4.68 20.74
C LEU A 40 2.59 -5.12 21.60
N TYR A 41 2.82 -5.91 22.65
CA TYR A 41 1.75 -6.43 23.50
C TYR A 41 1.03 -5.36 24.30
N ASP A 42 1.73 -4.30 24.70
CA ASP A 42 1.14 -3.14 25.36
C ASP A 42 0.15 -2.41 24.43
N PHE A 43 0.50 -2.29 23.14
CA PHE A 43 -0.39 -1.73 22.13
C PHE A 43 -1.50 -2.69 21.73
N ALA A 44 -1.26 -4.00 21.74
CA ALA A 44 -2.24 -5.01 21.38
C ALA A 44 -3.22 -5.35 22.51
N GLY A 45 -2.91 -4.97 23.77
CA GLY A 45 -3.62 -5.45 24.96
C GLY A 45 -3.49 -6.96 25.15
N PHE A 46 -2.34 -7.54 24.77
CA PHE A 46 -2.08 -8.98 24.81
C PHE A 46 -1.26 -9.38 26.03
N ASP A 47 -1.62 -10.46 26.71
CA ASP A 47 -0.80 -11.08 27.75
C ASP A 47 -0.40 -12.49 27.29
N PRO A 48 0.91 -12.75 27.03
CA PRO A 48 1.41 -14.07 26.66
C PRO A 48 1.08 -15.19 27.66
N LYS A 49 0.89 -14.86 28.94
CA LYS A 49 0.54 -15.83 29.99
C LYS A 49 -0.95 -16.19 29.99
N LYS A 50 -1.79 -15.35 29.38
CA LYS A 50 -3.25 -15.51 29.28
C LYS A 50 -3.74 -15.24 27.86
N PRO A 51 -3.27 -16.01 26.86
CA PRO A 51 -3.57 -15.74 25.46
C PRO A 51 -5.06 -15.84 25.11
N ASN A 52 -5.82 -16.62 25.89
CA ASN A 52 -7.27 -16.80 25.71
C ASN A 52 -8.09 -15.57 26.14
N ASP A 53 -7.53 -14.68 26.95
CA ASP A 53 -8.22 -13.47 27.43
C ASP A 53 -8.03 -12.27 26.47
N TRP A 54 -7.32 -12.47 25.35
CA TRP A 54 -7.01 -11.40 24.43
C TRP A 54 -8.25 -10.88 23.71
N ASN A 55 -8.47 -9.57 23.80
CA ASN A 55 -9.54 -8.87 23.12
C ASN A 55 -8.97 -7.85 22.10
N PRO A 56 -9.12 -8.09 20.78
CA PRO A 56 -8.57 -7.22 19.74
C PRO A 56 -9.20 -5.81 19.69
N SER A 57 -10.33 -5.57 20.36
CA SER A 57 -10.92 -4.23 20.45
C SER A 57 -10.22 -3.32 21.47
N MET A 58 -9.36 -3.87 22.33
CA MET A 58 -8.58 -3.10 23.30
C MET A 58 -7.28 -2.53 22.71
N ALA A 59 -6.97 -2.84 21.44
CA ALA A 59 -5.75 -2.40 20.79
C ALA A 59 -5.67 -0.87 20.67
N LYS A 60 -4.51 -0.31 20.97
CA LYS A 60 -4.19 1.12 20.88
C LYS A 60 -3.34 1.41 19.63
N PRO A 61 -3.53 2.55 18.96
CA PRO A 61 -2.71 2.91 17.80
C PRO A 61 -1.24 3.16 18.18
N ILE A 62 -0.32 2.54 17.43
CA ILE A 62 1.10 2.87 17.47
C ILE A 62 1.32 4.22 16.77
N GLN A 63 2.07 5.11 17.41
CA GLN A 63 2.38 6.44 16.88
C GLN A 63 3.53 6.38 15.88
N TRP A 64 3.23 5.97 14.66
CA TRP A 64 4.21 5.90 13.58
C TRP A 64 4.62 7.29 13.09
N ILE A 65 5.92 7.45 12.83
CA ILE A 65 6.45 8.63 12.15
C ILE A 65 6.28 8.42 10.64
N LYS A 66 5.48 9.27 10.00
CA LYS A 66 5.28 9.25 8.55
C LYS A 66 6.43 10.00 7.88
N ILE A 67 7.33 9.27 7.22
CA ILE A 67 8.50 9.88 6.55
C ILE A 67 8.21 10.36 5.12
N HIS A 68 7.29 9.69 4.41
CA HIS A 68 6.91 10.07 3.06
C HIS A 68 5.73 11.03 3.11
N ASN A 69 5.98 12.32 2.91
CA ASN A 69 4.92 13.32 2.92
C ASN A 69 4.93 14.16 1.64
N LEU A 70 3.74 14.42 1.12
CA LEU A 70 3.50 15.35 0.01
C LEU A 70 2.70 16.54 0.55
N PRO A 71 2.82 17.74 -0.06
CA PRO A 71 1.99 18.88 0.31
C PRO A 71 0.49 18.56 0.19
N ASP A 72 -0.33 19.11 1.08
CA ASP A 72 -1.77 18.77 1.18
C ASP A 72 -2.58 19.10 -0.08
N HIS A 73 -2.09 20.04 -0.91
CA HIS A 73 -2.73 20.39 -2.19
C HIS A 73 -2.45 19.36 -3.31
N VAL A 74 -1.57 18.37 -3.06
CA VAL A 74 -1.22 17.32 -4.02
C VAL A 74 -2.05 16.08 -3.74
N TYR A 75 -2.97 15.75 -4.65
CA TYR A 75 -3.69 14.49 -4.59
C TYR A 75 -2.86 13.37 -5.22
N PHE A 76 -2.52 12.36 -4.42
CA PHE A 76 -1.81 11.15 -4.87
C PHE A 76 -2.63 9.90 -4.58
N ASN A 77 -2.82 9.04 -5.58
CA ASN A 77 -3.57 7.80 -5.46
C ASN A 77 -2.70 6.58 -5.81
N HIS A 78 -2.38 5.76 -4.81
CA HIS A 78 -1.58 4.55 -4.97
C HIS A 78 -2.17 3.56 -5.99
N SER A 79 -3.50 3.44 -6.06
CA SER A 79 -4.17 2.44 -6.92
C SER A 79 -3.92 2.70 -8.41
N GLN A 80 -3.84 3.97 -8.83
CA GLN A 80 -3.56 4.33 -10.22
C GLN A 80 -2.14 3.89 -10.64
N HIS A 81 -1.19 3.99 -9.73
CA HIS A 81 0.20 3.67 -10.03
C HIS A 81 0.47 2.16 -9.96
N VAL A 82 -0.01 1.49 -8.90
CA VAL A 82 0.29 0.07 -8.65
C VAL A 82 -0.66 -0.87 -9.38
N ARG A 83 -1.97 -0.60 -9.39
CA ARG A 83 -2.95 -1.51 -10.00
C ARG A 83 -3.12 -1.25 -11.50
N ILE A 84 -3.19 0.02 -11.90
CA ILE A 84 -3.44 0.40 -13.30
C ILE A 84 -2.11 0.52 -14.05
N GLY A 85 -1.16 1.29 -13.51
CA GLY A 85 0.17 1.48 -14.10
C GLY A 85 1.13 0.32 -13.89
N LYS A 86 0.83 -0.62 -12.97
CA LYS A 86 1.68 -1.77 -12.62
C LYS A 86 3.12 -1.39 -12.27
N VAL A 87 3.30 -0.17 -11.77
CA VAL A 87 4.61 0.32 -11.33
C VAL A 87 5.02 -0.44 -10.08
N GLN A 88 6.22 -1.02 -10.10
CA GLN A 88 6.76 -1.77 -8.96
C GLN A 88 7.04 -0.83 -7.79
N CYS A 89 6.77 -1.29 -6.56
CA CYS A 89 6.93 -0.50 -5.33
C CYS A 89 8.33 0.10 -5.18
N GLN A 90 9.35 -0.67 -5.58
CA GLN A 90 10.76 -0.35 -5.49
C GLN A 90 11.14 0.87 -6.33
N THR A 91 10.39 1.15 -7.41
CA THR A 91 10.60 2.33 -8.27
C THR A 91 10.48 3.64 -7.46
N CYS A 92 9.56 3.67 -6.49
CA CYS A 92 9.28 4.87 -5.69
C CYS A 92 9.93 4.79 -4.30
N HIS A 93 9.89 3.61 -3.66
CA HIS A 93 10.31 3.43 -2.27
C HIS A 93 11.69 2.79 -2.11
N GLY A 94 12.32 2.36 -3.20
CA GLY A 94 13.60 1.64 -3.18
C GLY A 94 13.45 0.18 -2.74
N GLU A 95 14.58 -0.48 -2.52
CA GLU A 95 14.65 -1.88 -2.07
C GLU A 95 14.25 -2.02 -0.58
N ILE A 96 12.97 -1.79 -0.28
CA ILE A 96 12.40 -1.82 1.08
C ILE A 96 12.72 -3.13 1.81
N THR A 97 12.83 -4.25 1.10
CA THR A 97 13.15 -5.56 1.69
C THR A 97 14.58 -5.66 2.22
N ALA A 98 15.47 -4.76 1.79
CA ALA A 98 16.85 -4.67 2.26
C ALA A 98 17.07 -3.47 3.19
N MET A 99 15.99 -2.82 3.64
CA MET A 99 16.04 -1.71 4.58
C MET A 99 15.71 -2.20 5.99
N ASP A 100 16.69 -2.18 6.89
CA ASP A 100 16.46 -2.43 8.33
C ASP A 100 15.55 -1.34 8.94
N GLU A 101 15.74 -0.10 8.48
CA GLU A 101 14.84 1.03 8.74
C GLU A 101 14.44 1.72 7.44
N VAL A 102 13.15 2.03 7.31
CA VAL A 102 12.60 2.64 6.11
C VAL A 102 13.14 4.07 5.95
N LYS A 103 13.68 4.36 4.77
CA LYS A 103 14.14 5.70 4.39
C LYS A 103 13.48 6.16 3.10
N GLN A 104 13.42 7.47 2.91
CA GLN A 104 12.96 8.05 1.66
C GLN A 104 14.07 7.93 0.60
N MET A 105 13.88 7.04 -0.37
CA MET A 105 14.82 6.84 -1.48
C MET A 105 14.60 7.88 -2.60
N ALA A 106 13.37 8.00 -3.09
CA ALA A 106 13.05 8.96 -4.14
C ALA A 106 12.73 10.34 -3.53
N PRO A 107 13.09 11.44 -4.21
CA PRO A 107 12.81 12.78 -3.71
C PRO A 107 11.30 13.11 -3.69
N LEU A 108 10.49 12.42 -4.49
CA LEU A 108 9.05 12.67 -4.64
C LEU A 108 8.70 14.14 -4.95
N SER A 109 9.63 14.86 -5.57
CA SER A 109 9.44 16.24 -6.00
C SER A 109 8.60 16.29 -7.28
N MET A 110 7.98 17.44 -7.56
CA MET A 110 7.21 17.64 -8.78
C MET A 110 8.02 17.28 -10.06
N GLY A 111 9.29 17.68 -10.12
CA GLY A 111 10.15 17.38 -11.27
C GLY A 111 10.40 15.88 -11.45
N TRP A 112 10.55 15.15 -10.35
CA TRP A 112 10.68 13.69 -10.39
C TRP A 112 9.39 13.03 -10.90
N CYS A 113 8.22 13.46 -10.39
CA CYS A 113 6.93 12.98 -10.84
C CYS A 113 6.72 13.21 -12.35
N ILE A 114 6.96 14.45 -12.81
CA ILE A 114 6.78 14.83 -14.23
C ILE A 114 7.69 14.03 -15.15
N ASN A 115 8.97 13.85 -14.77
CA ASN A 115 9.90 13.10 -15.60
C ASN A 115 9.53 11.61 -15.65
N CYS A 116 9.13 11.02 -14.52
CA CYS A 116 8.61 9.66 -14.49
C CYS A 116 7.38 9.50 -15.41
N HIS A 117 6.44 10.45 -15.36
CA HIS A 117 5.25 10.44 -16.22
C HIS A 117 5.57 10.61 -17.71
N ARG A 118 6.60 11.38 -18.06
CA ARG A 118 7.05 11.56 -19.45
C ARG A 118 7.70 10.30 -20.03
N GLN A 119 8.35 9.51 -19.19
CA GLN A 119 9.15 8.35 -19.61
C GLN A 119 8.40 7.03 -19.50
N THR A 120 7.42 6.95 -18.60
CA THR A 120 6.64 5.73 -18.36
C THR A 120 5.54 5.60 -19.39
N LYS A 121 5.56 4.50 -20.16
CA LYS A 121 4.52 4.20 -21.13
C LYS A 121 3.28 3.66 -20.43
N VAL A 122 2.11 4.06 -20.91
CA VAL A 122 0.83 3.46 -20.51
C VAL A 122 0.73 2.05 -21.09
N ASP A 123 0.25 1.11 -20.29
CA ASP A 123 0.00 -0.26 -20.70
C ASP A 123 -1.28 -0.36 -21.55
N PHE A 124 -1.19 -0.03 -22.84
CA PHE A 124 -2.26 -0.22 -23.82
C PHE A 124 -2.29 -1.68 -24.29
N ASN A 125 -2.83 -2.59 -23.49
CA ASN A 125 -2.94 -3.98 -23.91
C ASN A 125 -4.40 -4.34 -24.22
N TYR A 126 -4.67 -4.58 -25.52
CA TYR A 126 -6.00 -4.82 -26.08
C TYR A 126 -6.39 -6.30 -26.09
N THR A 127 -5.43 -7.22 -25.94
CA THR A 127 -5.62 -8.62 -26.33
C THR A 127 -5.67 -9.63 -25.19
N ASP A 128 -5.28 -9.31 -23.95
CA ASP A 128 -5.18 -10.36 -22.91
C ASP A 128 -5.73 -9.99 -21.52
N SER A 129 -6.05 -11.06 -20.78
CA SER A 129 -6.50 -11.11 -19.38
C SER A 129 -5.59 -10.41 -18.37
N THR A 130 -4.42 -9.94 -18.80
CA THR A 130 -3.41 -9.31 -17.97
C THR A 130 -3.23 -7.81 -18.24
N GLY A 131 -3.92 -7.19 -19.21
CA GLY A 131 -3.77 -5.77 -19.61
C GLY A 131 -4.60 -4.72 -18.86
N ASN A 132 -4.29 -3.43 -19.02
CA ASN A 132 -5.20 -2.36 -18.60
C ASN A 132 -6.41 -2.28 -19.54
N LYS A 133 -7.50 -2.92 -19.12
CA LYS A 133 -8.78 -2.94 -19.85
C LYS A 133 -9.48 -1.58 -19.95
N PHE A 134 -8.95 -0.52 -19.34
CA PHE A 134 -9.54 0.81 -19.38
C PHE A 134 -9.86 1.24 -20.81
N TYR A 135 -8.99 1.02 -21.80
CA TYR A 135 -9.29 1.40 -23.19
C TYR A 135 -10.22 0.41 -23.90
N SER A 136 -10.07 -0.90 -23.62
CA SER A 136 -10.95 -1.92 -24.20
C SER A 136 -12.43 -1.72 -23.86
N ILE A 137 -12.76 -1.15 -22.69
CA ILE A 137 -14.15 -0.89 -22.33
C ILE A 137 -14.77 0.25 -23.15
N TYR A 138 -13.98 1.30 -23.44
CA TYR A 138 -14.46 2.40 -24.28
C TYR A 138 -14.56 1.98 -25.74
N GLU A 139 -13.62 1.17 -26.24
CA GLU A 139 -13.73 0.58 -27.57
C GLU A 139 -14.96 -0.32 -27.67
N LYS A 140 -15.21 -1.15 -26.65
CA LYS A 140 -16.43 -1.96 -26.56
C LYS A 140 -17.68 -1.09 -26.57
N PHE A 141 -17.76 -0.03 -25.76
CA PHE A 141 -18.92 0.86 -25.74
C PHE A 141 -19.13 1.56 -27.08
N HIS A 142 -18.06 2.03 -27.72
CA HIS A 142 -18.12 2.62 -29.06
C HIS A 142 -18.69 1.63 -30.07
N ASN A 143 -18.22 0.39 -30.07
CA ASN A 143 -18.71 -0.68 -30.94
C ASN A 143 -20.15 -1.10 -30.61
N ASP A 144 -20.53 -1.16 -29.33
CA ASP A 144 -21.89 -1.50 -28.91
C ASP A 144 -22.89 -0.42 -29.33
N ILE A 145 -22.51 0.87 -29.26
CA ILE A 145 -23.31 1.98 -29.80
C ILE A 145 -23.43 1.88 -31.32
N LYS A 146 -22.31 1.67 -32.03
CA LYS A 146 -22.29 1.54 -33.49
C LYS A 146 -23.16 0.36 -33.98
N ASN A 147 -23.20 -0.73 -33.21
CA ASN A 147 -23.98 -1.92 -33.55
C ASN A 147 -25.39 -1.92 -32.93
N HIS A 148 -25.87 -0.79 -32.41
CA HIS A 148 -27.20 -0.64 -31.80
C HIS A 148 -27.48 -1.62 -30.64
N LYS A 149 -26.44 -2.09 -29.95
CA LYS A 149 -26.56 -2.92 -28.73
C LYS A 149 -26.73 -2.08 -27.46
N MET A 150 -26.41 -0.79 -27.56
CA MET A 150 -26.50 0.18 -26.48
C MET A 150 -26.77 1.56 -27.07
N ASP A 151 -27.63 2.36 -26.44
CA ASP A 151 -27.97 3.70 -26.96
C ASP A 151 -27.01 4.79 -26.47
N SER A 152 -26.48 4.65 -25.24
CA SER A 152 -25.55 5.62 -24.64
C SER A 152 -24.76 5.04 -23.47
N VAL A 153 -23.66 5.70 -23.11
CA VAL A 153 -22.84 5.39 -21.92
C VAL A 153 -23.17 6.41 -20.82
N THR A 154 -23.43 5.92 -19.61
CA THR A 154 -23.66 6.76 -18.43
C THR A 154 -22.43 6.79 -17.52
N VAL A 155 -22.38 7.76 -16.60
CA VAL A 155 -21.32 7.89 -15.59
C VAL A 155 -21.19 6.62 -14.72
N LYS A 156 -22.30 5.92 -14.47
CA LYS A 156 -22.30 4.61 -13.81
C LYS A 156 -21.48 3.56 -14.57
N ASN A 157 -21.54 3.56 -15.89
CA ASN A 157 -20.85 2.56 -16.73
C ASN A 157 -19.31 2.69 -16.70
N ILE A 158 -18.80 3.86 -16.30
CA ILE A 158 -17.36 4.13 -16.13
C ILE A 158 -16.95 4.22 -14.65
N GLY A 159 -17.81 3.73 -13.77
CA GLY A 159 -17.55 3.62 -12.33
C GLY A 159 -17.66 4.93 -11.57
N GLY A 160 -18.40 5.93 -12.06
CA GLY A 160 -18.67 7.17 -11.32
C GLY A 160 -19.66 7.02 -10.16
N ILE A 161 -20.00 5.78 -9.79
CA ILE A 161 -20.68 5.42 -8.55
C ILE A 161 -19.73 4.83 -7.51
N GLU A 162 -18.43 4.80 -7.80
CA GLU A 162 -17.41 4.39 -6.83
C GLU A 162 -17.17 5.54 -5.84
N CYS A 163 -17.46 5.31 -4.55
CA CYS A 163 -17.35 6.33 -3.52
C CYS A 163 -15.97 7.01 -3.51
N GLN A 164 -14.90 6.25 -3.73
CA GLN A 164 -13.50 6.73 -3.78
C GLN A 164 -13.22 7.78 -4.89
N LYS A 165 -14.10 7.93 -5.89
CA LYS A 165 -13.97 8.95 -6.95
C LYS A 165 -14.60 10.29 -6.57
N CYS A 166 -15.48 10.31 -5.58
CA CYS A 166 -16.22 11.50 -5.15
C CYS A 166 -15.87 11.91 -3.71
N HIS A 167 -15.65 10.92 -2.85
CA HIS A 167 -15.25 11.06 -1.47
C HIS A 167 -13.81 10.60 -1.35
N TYR A 168 -12.93 11.54 -0.99
CA TYR A 168 -11.50 11.34 -0.77
C TYR A 168 -11.19 10.14 0.11
#